data_AF-A0A2D9ZYI0-F1
#
_entry.id   AF-A0A2D9ZYI0-F1
#
_cell.length_a   1.000
_cell.length_b   1.000
_cell.length_c   1.000
_cell.angle_alpha   90.00
_cell.angle_beta   90.00
_cell.angle_gamma   90.00
#
_symmetry.space_group_name_H-M   'P 1'
#
loop_
_entity.id
_entity.type
_entity.pdbx_description
1 polymer ?
#
loop_
_entity_poly.entity_id
_entity_poly.type
_entity_poly.pdbx_seq_one_letter_code
_entity_poly.pdbx_strand_id
1 'polypeptide(L)'
;MNIPELEHRIRDFINSPRRQTVLLARVADWNKLCSSLDLVGDTQLAIQAYPKLCNSKGDGASYLIVYGILQTLLLQQDAAKHIASALNITIKLPKELNDIRIVRNSAAGHPGLQNENGQSKSCFISRMSLSPIGFDLMTIYSKDRDYKITHVSIPRLLKTQSSYLSEVLSKVVEELERQEMEHREMYKETKLSECFPPTVSYYFEKIFEAICGKNESLFGVSNLDFIQDCLDNFKDNLELRGLWGVYDSINYHYGKLLYPMKELNVYFESKEKSKLNGDDAYIFTSFLVEHLNSLKKIAMEIDEEYASRA
;
A
#
# COMPACT_ATOMS: atom_id res chain seq x y z
N MET A 1 7.67 -17.26 -3.81
CA MET A 1 7.73 -16.37 -2.64
C MET A 1 6.99 -17.04 -1.49
N ASN A 2 7.50 -16.92 -0.27
CA ASN A 2 6.80 -17.40 0.91
C ASN A 2 5.81 -16.34 1.43
N ILE A 3 4.90 -16.73 2.33
CA ILE A 3 3.86 -15.83 2.86
C ILE A 3 4.47 -14.57 3.52
N PRO A 4 5.50 -14.65 4.38
CA PRO A 4 6.15 -13.46 4.96
C PRO A 4 6.70 -12.48 3.92
N GLU A 5 7.37 -12.97 2.88
CA GLU A 5 7.89 -12.12 1.80
C GLU A 5 6.76 -11.40 1.08
N LEU A 6 5.67 -12.11 0.75
CA LEU A 6 4.52 -11.51 0.07
C LEU A 6 3.83 -10.45 0.95
N GLU A 7 3.68 -10.73 2.23
CA GLU A 7 3.12 -9.81 3.22
C GLU A 7 3.97 -8.53 3.35
N HIS A 8 5.29 -8.66 3.42
CA HIS A 8 6.22 -7.52 3.40
C HIS A 8 6.10 -6.70 2.11
N ARG A 9 6.08 -7.37 0.94
CA ARG A 9 5.93 -6.66 -0.35
C ARG A 9 4.63 -5.87 -0.41
N ILE A 10 3.52 -6.45 0.07
CA ILE A 10 2.24 -5.72 0.15
C ILE A 10 2.39 -4.50 1.07
N ARG A 11 3.07 -4.63 2.23
CA ARG A 11 3.36 -3.49 3.11
C ARG A 11 4.15 -2.39 2.41
N ASP A 12 5.19 -2.75 1.67
CA ASP A 12 6.00 -1.77 0.94
C ASP A 12 5.14 -1.00 -0.08
N PHE A 13 4.29 -1.71 -0.83
CA PHE A 13 3.38 -1.09 -1.79
C PHE A 13 2.39 -0.12 -1.12
N ILE A 14 1.75 -0.51 -0.02
CA ILE A 14 0.70 0.32 0.59
C ILE A 14 1.29 1.51 1.35
N ASN A 15 2.55 1.42 1.77
CA ASN A 15 3.29 2.51 2.38
C ASN A 15 4.03 3.40 1.36
N SER A 16 3.94 3.09 0.06
CA SER A 16 4.39 4.04 -0.95
C SER A 16 3.62 5.37 -0.80
N PRO A 17 4.28 6.54 -0.82
CA PRO A 17 3.66 7.81 -0.43
C PRO A 17 2.33 8.11 -1.17
N ARG A 18 2.30 7.83 -2.48
CA ARG A 18 1.10 8.00 -3.33
C ARG A 18 -0.06 7.12 -2.86
N ARG A 19 0.18 5.82 -2.67
CA ARG A 19 -0.89 4.87 -2.28
C ARG A 19 -1.32 5.07 -0.86
N GLN A 20 -0.38 5.36 0.04
CA GLN A 20 -0.69 5.61 1.44
C GLN A 20 -1.66 6.78 1.56
N THR A 21 -1.42 7.88 0.84
CA THR A 21 -2.32 9.05 0.83
C THR A 21 -3.74 8.67 0.37
N VAL A 22 -3.86 7.89 -0.70
CA VAL A 22 -5.16 7.43 -1.23
C VAL A 22 -5.87 6.49 -0.25
N LEU A 23 -5.13 5.57 0.38
CA LEU A 23 -5.70 4.60 1.32
C LEU A 23 -6.09 5.26 2.65
N LEU A 24 -5.33 6.24 3.13
CA LEU A 24 -5.64 6.99 4.35
C LEU A 24 -6.91 7.82 4.21
N ALA A 25 -7.26 8.27 3.00
CA ALA A 25 -8.58 8.87 2.74
C ALA A 25 -9.75 7.90 3.02
N ARG A 26 -9.50 6.58 2.99
CA ARG A 26 -10.44 5.50 3.32
C ARG A 26 -10.03 4.83 4.64
N VAL A 27 -10.07 5.58 5.74
CA VAL A 27 -9.60 5.17 7.07
C VAL A 27 -10.08 3.76 7.49
N ALA A 28 -11.35 3.42 7.23
CA ALA A 28 -11.90 2.10 7.55
C ALA A 28 -11.20 0.95 6.80
N ASP A 29 -10.93 1.14 5.51
CA ASP A 29 -10.23 0.16 4.68
C ASP A 29 -8.75 0.08 5.05
N TRP A 30 -8.12 1.22 5.35
CA TRP A 30 -6.75 1.26 5.86
C TRP A 30 -6.58 0.45 7.15
N ASN A 31 -7.44 0.70 8.15
CA ASN A 31 -7.38 -0.02 9.42
C ASN A 31 -7.61 -1.53 9.24
N LYS A 32 -8.56 -1.89 8.37
CA LYS A 32 -8.84 -3.29 8.03
C LYS A 32 -7.64 -3.95 7.34
N LEU A 33 -7.00 -3.24 6.41
CA LEU A 33 -5.82 -3.71 5.69
C LEU A 33 -4.64 -3.95 6.63
N CYS A 34 -4.29 -2.98 7.47
CA CYS A 34 -3.22 -3.11 8.47
C CYS A 34 -3.48 -4.29 9.41
N SER A 35 -4.68 -4.34 10.00
CA SER A 35 -5.07 -5.43 10.92
C SER A 35 -5.02 -6.80 10.23
N SER A 36 -5.36 -6.87 8.94
CA SER A 36 -5.33 -8.12 8.19
C SER A 36 -3.90 -8.55 7.84
N LEU A 37 -3.01 -7.61 7.52
CA LEU A 37 -1.59 -7.90 7.29
C LEU A 37 -0.92 -8.39 8.57
N ASP A 38 -1.18 -7.73 9.70
CA ASP A 38 -0.70 -8.16 11.01
C ASP A 38 -1.21 -9.58 11.33
N LEU A 39 -2.49 -9.84 11.08
CA LEU A 39 -3.08 -11.17 11.30
C LEU A 39 -2.45 -12.25 10.40
N VAL A 40 -2.08 -11.94 9.15
CA VAL A 40 -1.32 -12.88 8.28
C VAL A 40 0.04 -13.20 8.89
N GLY A 41 0.77 -12.19 9.37
CA GLY A 41 2.06 -12.36 10.04
C GLY A 41 1.96 -13.18 11.33
N ASP A 42 1.04 -12.80 12.23
CA ASP A 42 0.83 -13.46 13.53
C ASP A 42 0.43 -14.93 13.37
N THR A 43 -0.49 -15.20 12.44
CA THR A 43 -0.91 -16.59 12.15
C THR A 43 0.21 -17.38 11.50
N GLN A 44 1.05 -16.77 10.68
CA GLN A 44 2.22 -17.41 10.09
C GLN A 44 3.25 -17.80 11.16
N LEU A 45 3.50 -16.93 12.15
CA LEU A 45 4.35 -17.23 13.31
C LEU A 45 3.77 -18.40 14.12
N ALA A 46 2.45 -18.41 14.36
CA ALA A 46 1.78 -19.50 15.05
C ALA A 46 1.90 -20.84 14.29
N ILE A 47 1.76 -20.83 12.96
CA ILE A 47 1.96 -22.01 12.11
C ILE A 47 3.41 -22.51 12.19
N GLN A 48 4.40 -21.61 12.19
CA GLN A 48 5.82 -21.98 12.31
C GLN A 48 6.16 -22.56 13.69
N ALA A 49 5.49 -22.13 14.75
CA ALA A 49 5.65 -22.69 16.09
C ALA A 49 5.00 -24.08 16.26
N TYR A 50 4.05 -24.43 15.39
CA TYR A 50 3.24 -25.66 15.47
C TYR A 50 4.05 -26.95 15.68
N PRO A 51 5.13 -27.24 14.93
CA PRO A 51 5.86 -28.50 15.07
C PRO A 51 6.42 -28.71 16.48
N LYS A 52 6.77 -27.63 17.20
CA LYS A 52 7.25 -27.70 18.58
C LYS A 52 6.13 -28.07 19.55
N LEU A 53 4.91 -27.59 19.29
CA LEU A 53 3.73 -27.85 20.13
C LEU A 53 3.27 -29.31 20.03
N CYS A 54 3.50 -29.98 18.89
CA CYS A 54 3.13 -31.37 18.67
C CYS A 54 3.76 -32.38 19.65
N ASN A 55 4.80 -31.98 20.39
CA ASN A 55 5.43 -32.82 21.42
C ASN A 55 4.65 -32.86 22.75
N SER A 56 3.60 -32.03 22.88
CA SER A 56 2.75 -32.00 24.07
C SER A 56 1.94 -33.29 24.19
N LYS A 57 1.79 -33.80 25.42
CA LYS A 57 1.11 -35.06 25.69
C LYS A 57 -0.28 -34.84 26.29
N GLY A 58 -1.20 -35.77 25.97
CA GLY A 58 -2.55 -35.86 26.55
C GLY A 58 -3.65 -35.31 25.64
N ASP A 59 -4.83 -35.92 25.72
CA ASP A 59 -5.97 -35.62 24.83
C ASP A 59 -6.38 -34.15 24.88
N GLY A 60 -6.42 -33.55 26.07
CA GLY A 60 -6.76 -32.13 26.24
C GLY A 60 -5.79 -31.20 25.51
N ALA A 61 -4.48 -31.49 25.57
CA ALA A 61 -3.48 -30.74 24.82
C ALA A 61 -3.65 -30.94 23.31
N SER A 62 -3.90 -32.17 22.86
CA SER A 62 -4.17 -32.47 21.45
C SER A 62 -5.39 -31.72 20.91
N TYR A 63 -6.48 -31.63 21.68
CA TYR A 63 -7.65 -30.83 21.29
C TYR A 63 -7.30 -29.35 21.14
N LEU A 64 -6.62 -28.75 22.11
CA LEU A 64 -6.24 -27.33 22.04
C LEU A 64 -5.32 -27.06 20.86
N ILE A 65 -4.36 -27.94 20.59
CA ILE A 65 -3.43 -27.81 19.46
C ILE A 65 -4.18 -27.92 18.13
N VAL A 66 -5.02 -28.94 17.96
CA VAL A 66 -5.80 -29.15 16.73
C VAL A 66 -6.80 -28.02 16.50
N TYR A 67 -7.54 -27.59 17.53
CA TYR A 67 -8.49 -26.50 17.40
C TYR A 67 -7.79 -25.17 17.12
N GLY A 68 -6.69 -24.91 17.82
CA GLY A 68 -5.86 -23.73 17.62
C GLY A 68 -5.36 -23.65 16.18
N ILE A 69 -4.68 -24.69 15.68
CA ILE A 69 -4.12 -24.64 14.32
C ILE A 69 -5.19 -24.55 13.24
N LEU A 70 -6.30 -25.27 13.37
CA LEU A 70 -7.40 -25.17 12.41
C LEU A 70 -8.00 -23.77 12.39
N GLN A 71 -8.16 -23.13 13.55
CA GLN A 71 -8.63 -21.75 13.61
C GLN A 71 -7.61 -20.77 13.03
N THR A 72 -6.31 -20.94 13.32
CA THR A 72 -5.21 -20.13 12.76
C THR A 72 -5.24 -20.14 11.24
N LEU A 73 -5.42 -21.31 10.59
CA LEU A 73 -5.48 -21.39 9.13
C LEU A 73 -6.64 -20.57 8.55
N LEU A 74 -7.81 -20.58 9.19
CA LEU A 74 -8.97 -19.84 8.72
C LEU A 74 -8.82 -18.33 8.94
N LEU A 75 -8.26 -17.92 10.08
CA LEU A 75 -7.94 -16.52 10.33
C LEU A 75 -7.02 -15.97 9.25
N GLN A 76 -5.99 -16.74 8.88
CA GLN A 76 -5.05 -16.36 7.82
C GLN A 76 -5.72 -16.27 6.43
N GLN A 77 -6.64 -17.20 6.11
CA GLN A 77 -7.41 -17.15 4.85
C GLN A 77 -8.35 -15.93 4.79
N ASP A 78 -9.06 -15.64 5.88
CA ASP A 78 -10.00 -14.53 5.93
C ASP A 78 -9.24 -13.18 5.92
N ALA A 79 -8.07 -13.12 6.56
CA ALA A 79 -7.15 -11.99 6.44
C ALA A 79 -6.72 -11.73 4.99
N ALA A 80 -6.31 -12.76 4.25
CA ALA A 80 -5.94 -12.62 2.84
C ALA A 80 -7.10 -12.11 1.97
N LYS A 81 -8.34 -12.57 2.21
CA LYS A 81 -9.53 -12.01 1.54
C LYS A 81 -9.74 -10.53 1.87
N HIS A 82 -9.57 -10.17 3.14
CA HIS A 82 -9.76 -8.80 3.60
C HIS A 82 -8.71 -7.86 3.02
N ILE A 83 -7.45 -8.31 2.89
CA ILE A 83 -6.38 -7.58 2.18
C ILE A 83 -6.82 -7.30 0.74
N ALA A 84 -7.20 -8.34 -0.01
CA ALA A 84 -7.64 -8.18 -1.40
C ALA A 84 -8.84 -7.23 -1.52
N SER A 85 -9.85 -7.40 -0.66
CA SER A 85 -11.04 -6.55 -0.65
C SER A 85 -10.74 -5.09 -0.30
N ALA A 86 -9.87 -4.81 0.68
CA ALA A 86 -9.52 -3.44 1.06
C ALA A 86 -8.75 -2.72 -0.06
N LEU A 87 -7.97 -3.48 -0.84
CA LEU A 87 -7.27 -2.99 -2.03
C LEU A 87 -8.16 -2.95 -3.28
N ASN A 88 -9.45 -3.32 -3.17
CA ASN A 88 -10.40 -3.46 -4.28
C ASN A 88 -9.96 -4.45 -5.37
N ILE A 89 -9.19 -5.47 -4.98
CA ILE A 89 -8.71 -6.54 -5.85
C ILE A 89 -9.68 -7.72 -5.73
N THR A 90 -10.25 -8.14 -6.86
CA THR A 90 -11.20 -9.26 -6.88
C THR A 90 -10.47 -10.59 -6.96
N ILE A 91 -10.42 -11.33 -5.85
CA ILE A 91 -9.83 -12.67 -5.80
C ILE A 91 -10.85 -13.69 -5.31
N LYS A 92 -10.94 -14.81 -6.03
CA LYS A 92 -11.65 -16.01 -5.58
C LYS A 92 -10.67 -16.93 -4.87
N LEU A 93 -11.02 -17.37 -3.66
CA LEU A 93 -10.20 -18.38 -2.98
C LEU A 93 -10.24 -19.70 -3.76
N PRO A 94 -9.09 -20.38 -3.91
CA PRO A 94 -9.02 -21.75 -4.41
C PRO A 94 -9.90 -22.71 -3.59
N LYS A 95 -10.45 -23.73 -4.26
CA LYS A 95 -11.32 -24.74 -3.63
C LYS A 95 -10.59 -25.47 -2.49
N GLU A 96 -9.28 -25.62 -2.61
CA GLU A 96 -8.43 -26.32 -1.65
C GLU A 96 -8.34 -25.58 -0.31
N LEU A 97 -8.39 -24.24 -0.32
CA LEU A 97 -8.49 -23.46 0.91
C LEU A 97 -9.89 -23.60 1.54
N ASN A 98 -10.93 -23.70 0.72
CA ASN A 98 -12.28 -23.94 1.18
C ASN A 98 -12.44 -25.33 1.81
N ASP A 99 -11.72 -26.35 1.32
CA ASP A 99 -11.70 -27.68 1.92
C ASP A 99 -11.15 -27.65 3.36
N ILE A 100 -10.11 -26.86 3.62
CA ILE A 100 -9.60 -26.63 4.99
C ILE A 100 -10.70 -26.00 5.86
N ARG A 101 -11.48 -25.06 5.30
CA ARG A 101 -12.61 -24.42 5.99
C ARG A 101 -13.70 -25.42 6.36
N ILE A 102 -14.03 -26.33 5.46
CA ILE A 102 -14.98 -27.41 5.70
C ILE A 102 -14.49 -28.33 6.83
N VAL A 103 -13.20 -28.69 6.82
CA VAL A 103 -12.60 -29.50 7.89
C VAL A 103 -12.70 -28.80 9.25
N ARG A 104 -12.28 -27.53 9.36
CA ARG A 104 -12.38 -26.77 10.62
C ARG A 104 -13.82 -26.68 11.10
N ASN A 105 -14.76 -26.35 10.20
CA ASN A 105 -16.17 -26.23 10.57
C ASN A 105 -16.74 -27.56 11.08
N SER A 106 -16.40 -28.67 10.41
CA SER A 106 -16.83 -30.02 10.79
C SER A 106 -16.20 -30.51 12.08
N ALA A 107 -14.94 -30.16 12.34
CA ALA A 107 -14.20 -30.68 13.49
C ALA A 107 -14.37 -29.85 14.77
N ALA A 108 -14.48 -28.52 14.65
CA ALA A 108 -14.37 -27.60 15.80
C ALA A 108 -15.40 -26.44 15.80
N GLY A 109 -15.94 -26.04 14.64
CA GLY A 109 -16.80 -24.85 14.53
C GLY A 109 -18.28 -25.14 14.80
N HIS A 110 -18.89 -25.98 13.94
CA HIS A 110 -20.31 -26.31 13.98
C HIS A 110 -20.54 -27.81 13.74
N PRO A 111 -20.01 -28.71 14.58
CA PRO A 111 -20.10 -30.15 14.35
C PRO A 111 -21.55 -30.68 14.25
N GLY A 112 -22.51 -30.13 15.02
CA GLY A 112 -23.87 -30.69 15.13
C GLY A 112 -24.95 -30.11 14.21
N LEU A 113 -24.66 -29.06 13.43
CA LEU A 113 -25.66 -28.30 12.65
C LEU A 113 -25.08 -27.92 11.28
N GLN A 114 -24.81 -28.90 10.43
CA GLN A 114 -24.37 -28.67 9.04
C GLN A 114 -25.33 -29.29 8.04
N ASN A 115 -25.49 -28.65 6.89
CA ASN A 115 -26.24 -29.18 5.77
C ASN A 115 -25.30 -29.37 4.57
N GLU A 116 -25.36 -30.53 3.94
CA GLU A 116 -24.64 -30.87 2.70
C GLU A 116 -25.66 -31.48 1.72
N ASN A 117 -25.78 -30.91 0.52
CA ASN A 117 -26.73 -31.36 -0.52
C ASN A 117 -28.19 -31.53 -0.03
N GLY A 118 -28.65 -30.62 0.84
CA GLY A 118 -30.01 -30.67 1.40
C GLY A 118 -30.23 -31.77 2.46
N GLN A 119 -29.17 -32.38 2.97
CA GLN A 119 -29.20 -33.32 4.09
C GLN A 119 -28.45 -32.75 5.29
N SER A 120 -29.01 -32.87 6.49
CA SER A 120 -28.30 -32.52 7.72
C SER A 120 -27.26 -33.59 8.05
N LYS A 121 -26.06 -33.15 8.42
CA LYS A 121 -24.95 -33.99 8.88
C LYS A 121 -24.45 -33.53 10.25
N SER A 122 -24.00 -34.50 11.03
CA SER A 122 -23.31 -34.28 12.31
C SER A 122 -21.92 -34.86 12.26
N CYS A 123 -20.93 -34.08 12.66
CA CYS A 123 -19.53 -34.44 12.61
C CYS A 123 -18.93 -34.46 14.03
N PHE A 124 -17.98 -35.35 14.30
CA PHE A 124 -17.19 -35.27 15.54
C PHE A 124 -15.82 -35.91 15.35
N ILE A 125 -14.86 -35.48 16.17
CA ILE A 125 -13.51 -36.06 16.21
C ILE A 125 -13.54 -37.36 16.99
N SER A 126 -13.02 -38.44 16.41
CA SER A 126 -12.75 -39.68 17.13
C SER A 126 -11.58 -39.47 18.09
N ARG A 127 -11.85 -39.47 19.40
CA ARG A 127 -10.81 -39.27 20.43
C ARG A 127 -9.70 -40.32 20.34
N MET A 128 -10.04 -41.56 19.97
CA MET A 128 -9.06 -42.65 19.87
C MET A 128 -7.99 -42.44 18.80
N SER A 129 -8.26 -41.61 17.78
CA SER A 129 -7.28 -41.27 16.76
C SER A 129 -6.75 -39.83 16.87
N LEU A 130 -7.14 -39.10 17.91
CA LEU A 130 -6.72 -37.72 18.09
C LEU A 130 -5.24 -37.63 18.45
N SER A 131 -4.51 -36.89 17.63
CA SER A 131 -3.13 -36.48 17.89
C SER A 131 -2.90 -35.06 17.38
N PRO A 132 -1.82 -34.40 17.82
CA PRO A 132 -1.42 -33.13 17.23
C PRO A 132 -1.08 -33.22 15.73
N ILE A 133 -0.90 -34.40 15.12
CA ILE A 133 -0.58 -34.48 13.69
C ILE A 133 -1.79 -34.82 12.82
N GLY A 134 -2.89 -35.23 13.42
CA GLY A 134 -4.08 -35.65 12.70
C GLY A 134 -5.08 -36.36 13.59
N PHE A 135 -6.25 -36.60 13.01
CA PHE A 135 -7.39 -37.24 13.67
C PHE A 135 -8.36 -37.79 12.64
N ASP A 136 -9.23 -38.72 13.05
CA ASP A 136 -10.35 -39.14 12.21
C ASP A 136 -11.60 -38.32 12.52
N LEU A 137 -12.19 -37.78 11.47
CA LEU A 137 -13.47 -37.10 11.50
C LEU A 137 -14.58 -38.09 11.14
N MET A 138 -15.45 -38.37 12.09
CA MET A 138 -16.67 -39.15 11.85
C MET A 138 -17.78 -38.21 11.41
N THR A 139 -18.48 -38.58 10.33
CA THR A 139 -19.64 -37.84 9.79
C THR A 139 -20.84 -38.78 9.74
N ILE A 140 -21.95 -38.37 10.33
CA ILE A 140 -23.22 -39.09 10.36
C ILE A 140 -24.24 -38.27 9.57
N TYR A 141 -24.92 -38.90 8.61
CA TYR A 141 -25.95 -38.26 7.80
C TYR A 141 -27.35 -38.55 8.37
N SER A 142 -28.25 -37.57 8.32
CA SER A 142 -29.60 -37.69 8.90
C SER A 142 -30.52 -38.68 8.16
N LYS A 143 -30.27 -38.94 6.88
CA LYS A 143 -31.13 -39.80 6.04
C LYS A 143 -30.67 -41.25 5.95
N ASP A 144 -29.39 -41.52 6.25
CA ASP A 144 -28.77 -42.84 6.16
C ASP A 144 -28.27 -43.29 7.53
N ARG A 145 -28.32 -44.60 7.83
CA ARG A 145 -27.68 -45.15 9.05
C ARG A 145 -26.15 -45.25 8.92
N ASP A 146 -25.62 -44.88 7.76
CA ASP A 146 -24.21 -44.99 7.45
C ASP A 146 -23.43 -43.81 8.03
N TYR A 147 -22.21 -44.12 8.47
CA TYR A 147 -21.24 -43.13 8.92
C TYR A 147 -20.04 -43.15 7.98
N LYS A 148 -19.47 -41.97 7.74
CA LYS A 148 -18.24 -41.79 6.99
C LYS A 148 -17.11 -41.43 7.94
N ILE A 149 -16.00 -42.17 7.86
CA ILE A 149 -14.76 -41.83 8.54
C ILE A 149 -13.82 -41.19 7.53
N THR A 150 -13.33 -39.99 7.82
CA THR A 150 -12.32 -39.31 7.01
C THR A 150 -11.11 -38.98 7.88
N HIS A 151 -9.95 -39.49 7.51
CA HIS A 151 -8.70 -39.13 8.20
C HIS A 151 -8.24 -37.73 7.79
N VAL A 152 -8.01 -36.87 8.77
CA VAL A 152 -7.52 -35.50 8.60
C VAL A 152 -6.06 -35.45 9.03
N SER A 153 -5.18 -35.10 8.08
CA SER A 153 -3.75 -34.88 8.32
C SER A 153 -3.46 -33.39 8.42
N ILE A 154 -3.07 -32.90 9.61
CA ILE A 154 -2.72 -31.48 9.78
C ILE A 154 -1.52 -31.07 8.90
N PRO A 155 -0.41 -31.85 8.83
CA PRO A 155 0.70 -31.51 7.94
C PRO A 155 0.29 -31.32 6.47
N ARG A 156 -0.67 -32.11 5.99
CA ARG A 156 -1.23 -31.94 4.64
C ARG A 156 -1.99 -30.63 4.52
N LEU A 157 -2.83 -30.28 5.49
CA LEU A 157 -3.55 -29.00 5.50
C LEU A 157 -2.59 -27.81 5.53
N LEU A 158 -1.51 -27.88 6.33
CA LEU A 158 -0.49 -26.83 6.38
C LEU A 158 0.21 -26.65 5.03
N LYS A 159 0.57 -27.74 4.35
CA LYS A 159 1.17 -27.69 3.02
C LYS A 159 0.20 -27.08 2.00
N THR A 160 -1.06 -27.51 2.01
CA THR A 160 -2.12 -26.96 1.14
C THR A 160 -2.32 -25.47 1.41
N GLN A 161 -2.46 -25.07 2.67
CA GLN A 161 -2.58 -23.66 3.06
C GLN A 161 -1.41 -22.85 2.52
N SER A 162 -0.18 -23.28 2.78
CA SER A 162 1.02 -22.55 2.39
C SER A 162 1.09 -22.34 0.88
N SER A 163 0.76 -23.36 0.08
CA SER A 163 0.79 -23.28 -1.39
C SER A 163 -0.26 -22.28 -1.90
N TYR A 164 -1.52 -22.53 -1.59
CA TYR A 164 -2.62 -21.77 -2.19
C TYR A 164 -2.79 -20.37 -1.60
N LEU A 165 -2.43 -20.16 -0.33
CA LEU A 165 -2.43 -18.83 0.24
C LEU A 165 -1.30 -17.97 -0.35
N SER A 166 -0.12 -18.56 -0.59
CA SER A 166 0.96 -17.86 -1.30
C SER A 166 0.49 -17.47 -2.70
N GLU A 167 -0.21 -18.34 -3.43
CA GLU A 167 -0.77 -17.99 -4.75
C GLU A 167 -1.77 -16.83 -4.67
N VAL A 168 -2.63 -16.80 -3.65
CA VAL A 168 -3.59 -15.70 -3.45
C VAL A 168 -2.86 -14.38 -3.19
N LEU A 169 -1.88 -14.36 -2.29
CA LEU A 169 -1.11 -13.16 -1.98
C LEU A 169 -0.19 -12.73 -3.13
N SER A 170 0.38 -13.68 -3.89
CA SER A 170 1.13 -13.37 -5.11
C SER A 170 0.26 -12.63 -6.12
N LYS A 171 -0.99 -13.06 -6.34
CA LYS A 171 -1.92 -12.35 -7.23
C LYS A 171 -2.24 -10.94 -6.75
N VAL A 172 -2.31 -10.72 -5.43
CA VAL A 172 -2.44 -9.36 -4.88
C VAL A 172 -1.23 -8.52 -5.26
N VAL A 173 -0.02 -9.05 -5.04
CA VAL A 173 1.22 -8.34 -5.35
C VAL A 173 1.36 -8.05 -6.84
N GLU A 174 1.11 -9.03 -7.71
CA GLU A 174 1.14 -8.88 -9.17
C GLU A 174 0.17 -7.80 -9.66
N GLU A 175 -1.02 -7.73 -9.06
CA GLU A 175 -2.01 -6.71 -9.40
C GLU A 175 -1.59 -5.31 -8.91
N LEU A 176 -0.99 -5.21 -7.73
CA LEU A 176 -0.43 -3.96 -7.23
C LEU A 176 0.72 -3.46 -8.13
N GLU A 177 1.62 -4.36 -8.52
CA GLU A 177 2.73 -4.09 -9.45
C GLU A 177 2.19 -3.61 -10.81
N ARG A 178 1.20 -4.31 -11.36
CA ARG A 178 0.56 -3.94 -12.63
C ARG A 178 0.00 -2.52 -12.59
N GLN A 179 -0.77 -2.20 -11.55
CA GLN A 179 -1.32 -0.86 -11.35
C GLN A 179 -0.24 0.22 -11.22
N GLU A 180 0.90 -0.10 -10.60
CA GLU A 180 2.01 0.84 -10.46
C GLU A 180 2.71 1.09 -11.80
N MET A 181 2.98 0.01 -12.55
CA MET A 181 3.58 0.11 -13.88
C MET A 181 2.68 0.88 -14.85
N GLU A 182 1.38 0.63 -14.84
CA GLU A 182 0.42 1.36 -15.69
C GLU A 182 0.39 2.85 -15.35
N HIS A 183 0.45 3.20 -14.07
CA HIS A 183 0.55 4.59 -13.64
C HIS A 183 1.85 5.23 -14.12
N ARG A 184 2.99 4.56 -13.93
CA ARG A 184 4.30 5.07 -14.38
C ARG A 184 4.33 5.27 -15.90
N GLU A 185 3.88 4.30 -16.67
CA GLU A 185 3.87 4.39 -18.14
C GLU A 185 2.95 5.51 -18.64
N MET A 186 1.81 5.76 -17.97
CA MET A 186 0.89 6.86 -18.32
C MET A 186 1.56 8.24 -18.27
N TYR A 187 2.51 8.45 -17.35
CA TYR A 187 3.15 9.76 -17.13
C TYR A 187 4.63 9.79 -17.51
N LYS A 188 5.17 8.70 -18.05
CA LYS A 188 6.59 8.57 -18.40
C LYS A 188 7.07 9.59 -19.44
N GLU A 189 6.24 9.89 -20.42
CA GLU A 189 6.56 10.83 -21.49
C GLU A 189 6.34 12.30 -21.09
N THR A 190 5.54 12.56 -20.04
CA THR A 190 5.35 13.90 -19.51
C THR A 190 6.31 14.08 -18.35
N LYS A 191 7.43 14.78 -18.54
CA LYS A 191 8.43 14.93 -17.48
C LYS A 191 8.12 16.11 -16.56
N LEU A 192 8.24 15.91 -15.26
CA LEU A 192 8.14 16.98 -14.27
C LEU A 192 9.27 17.99 -14.44
N SER A 193 10.47 17.51 -14.77
CA SER A 193 11.64 18.37 -14.98
C SER A 193 11.48 19.33 -16.18
N GLU A 194 10.64 18.98 -17.16
CA GLU A 194 10.33 19.85 -18.30
C GLU A 194 9.45 21.05 -17.91
N CYS A 195 8.79 21.02 -16.74
CA CYS A 195 8.12 22.19 -16.18
C CYS A 195 9.09 23.32 -15.83
N PHE A 196 10.39 23.03 -15.73
CA PHE A 196 11.45 23.99 -15.44
C PHE A 196 12.44 24.09 -16.62
N PRO A 197 12.06 24.76 -17.72
CA PRO A 197 12.87 24.83 -18.93
C PRO A 197 14.22 25.51 -18.69
N PRO A 198 15.24 25.27 -19.54
CA PRO A 198 16.53 25.94 -19.42
C PRO A 198 16.44 27.48 -19.45
N THR A 199 15.37 28.03 -20.03
CA THR A 199 15.08 29.47 -20.08
C THR A 199 14.74 30.06 -18.70
N VAL A 200 14.46 29.27 -17.68
CA VAL A 200 14.20 29.77 -16.32
C VAL A 200 15.40 30.57 -15.78
N SER A 201 16.63 30.13 -16.06
CA SER A 201 17.83 30.88 -15.67
C SER A 201 17.87 32.27 -16.30
N TYR A 202 17.44 32.39 -17.56
CA TYR A 202 17.35 33.66 -18.26
C TYR A 202 16.30 34.60 -17.62
N TYR A 203 15.16 34.07 -17.19
CA TYR A 203 14.15 34.88 -16.48
C TYR A 203 14.70 35.42 -15.16
N PHE A 204 15.45 34.62 -14.41
CA PHE A 204 16.13 35.09 -13.20
C PHE A 204 17.20 36.15 -13.49
N GLU A 205 18.02 35.99 -14.54
CA GLU A 205 18.97 37.01 -14.97
C GLU A 205 18.26 38.35 -15.25
N LYS A 206 17.10 38.31 -15.92
CA LYS A 206 16.30 39.52 -16.19
C LYS A 206 15.69 40.13 -14.94
N ILE A 207 15.32 39.33 -13.95
CA ILE A 207 14.88 39.84 -12.65
C ILE A 207 16.04 40.53 -11.91
N PHE A 208 17.25 39.96 -11.93
CA PHE A 208 18.43 40.59 -11.33
C PHE A 208 18.83 41.89 -12.03
N GLU A 209 18.84 41.91 -13.37
CA GLU A 209 19.01 43.15 -14.15
C GLU A 209 17.97 44.19 -13.73
N ALA A 210 16.71 43.76 -13.56
CA ALA A 210 15.62 44.65 -13.18
C ALA A 210 15.69 45.25 -11.77
N ILE A 211 16.38 44.56 -10.86
CA ILE A 211 16.63 45.04 -9.50
C ILE A 211 17.77 46.06 -9.50
N CYS A 212 18.84 45.80 -10.25
CA CYS A 212 20.05 46.60 -10.27
C CYS A 212 20.01 47.79 -11.25
N GLY A 213 19.14 47.72 -12.25
CA GLY A 213 19.02 48.70 -13.33
C GLY A 213 18.08 49.89 -13.02
N LYS A 214 18.02 50.82 -13.98
CA LYS A 214 17.20 52.05 -13.87
C LYS A 214 15.84 51.93 -14.56
N ASN A 215 15.50 50.81 -15.19
CA ASN A 215 14.51 50.82 -16.28
C ASN A 215 13.66 49.55 -16.40
N GLU A 216 13.14 48.95 -15.31
CA GLU A 216 12.66 47.55 -15.43
C GLU A 216 11.44 47.12 -14.58
N SER A 217 10.50 47.98 -14.17
CA SER A 217 9.33 47.48 -13.40
C SER A 217 8.48 46.47 -14.17
N LEU A 218 8.17 46.75 -15.45
CA LEU A 218 7.39 45.85 -16.32
C LEU A 218 8.12 44.55 -16.66
N PHE A 219 9.45 44.62 -16.88
CA PHE A 219 10.25 43.43 -17.17
C PHE A 219 10.39 42.53 -15.93
N GLY A 220 10.51 43.09 -14.72
CA GLY A 220 10.53 42.29 -13.50
C GLY A 220 9.24 41.50 -13.28
N VAL A 221 8.08 42.14 -13.44
CA VAL A 221 6.77 41.47 -13.30
C VAL A 221 6.61 40.34 -14.31
N SER A 222 6.80 40.61 -15.62
CA SER A 222 6.58 39.58 -16.64
C SER A 222 7.51 38.36 -16.46
N ASN A 223 8.76 38.55 -16.03
CA ASN A 223 9.67 37.43 -15.77
C ASN A 223 9.30 36.65 -14.50
N LEU A 224 8.75 37.31 -13.47
CA LEU A 224 8.19 36.62 -12.31
C LEU A 224 6.94 35.82 -12.66
N ASP A 225 6.06 36.37 -13.51
CA ASP A 225 4.87 35.66 -13.99
C ASP A 225 5.26 34.35 -14.71
N PHE A 226 6.29 34.38 -15.56
CA PHE A 226 6.79 33.15 -16.19
C PHE A 226 7.30 32.10 -15.17
N ILE A 227 7.92 32.54 -14.07
CA ILE A 227 8.35 31.63 -12.99
C ILE A 227 7.13 31.07 -12.27
N GLN A 228 6.11 31.90 -12.01
CA GLN A 228 4.85 31.46 -11.42
C GLN A 228 4.15 30.43 -12.30
N ASP A 229 4.08 30.66 -13.61
CA ASP A 229 3.52 29.72 -14.59
C ASP A 229 4.25 28.36 -14.55
N CYS A 230 5.58 28.36 -14.41
CA CYS A 230 6.36 27.12 -14.26
C CYS A 230 5.98 26.37 -12.98
N LEU A 231 5.79 27.09 -11.87
CA LEU A 231 5.40 26.50 -10.57
C LEU A 231 3.96 25.97 -10.59
N ASP A 232 3.04 26.68 -11.24
CA ASP A 232 1.65 26.27 -11.38
C ASP A 232 1.55 25.04 -12.28
N ASN A 233 2.25 25.03 -13.42
CA ASN A 233 2.33 23.86 -14.29
C ASN A 233 2.92 22.64 -13.56
N PHE A 234 3.98 22.83 -12.77
CA PHE A 234 4.58 21.77 -11.95
C PHE A 234 3.58 21.22 -10.92
N LYS A 235 2.85 22.11 -10.25
CA LYS A 235 1.81 21.73 -9.28
C LYS A 235 0.67 20.96 -9.95
N ASP A 236 0.13 21.46 -11.05
CA ASP A 236 -0.95 20.80 -11.80
C ASP A 236 -0.53 19.40 -12.25
N ASN A 237 0.71 19.27 -12.71
CA ASN A 237 1.31 17.99 -13.07
C ASN A 237 1.43 17.03 -11.87
N LEU A 238 1.77 17.52 -10.68
CA LEU A 238 1.78 16.70 -9.47
C LEU A 238 0.37 16.30 -9.03
N GLU A 239 -0.61 17.20 -9.14
CA GLU A 239 -2.02 16.91 -8.83
C GLU A 239 -2.57 15.83 -9.77
N LEU A 240 -2.30 15.92 -11.08
CA LEU A 240 -2.70 14.92 -12.07
C LEU A 240 -2.14 13.53 -11.77
N ARG A 241 -0.92 13.44 -11.21
CA ARG A 241 -0.28 12.18 -10.80
C ARG A 241 -0.67 11.73 -9.39
N GLY A 242 -1.49 12.49 -8.67
CA GLY A 242 -1.81 12.24 -7.26
C GLY A 242 -0.60 12.32 -6.33
N LEU A 243 0.41 13.13 -6.69
CA LEU A 243 1.65 13.35 -5.93
C LEU A 243 1.69 14.70 -5.21
N TRP A 244 0.72 15.57 -5.45
CA TRP A 244 0.62 16.84 -4.73
C TRP A 244 0.30 16.61 -3.25
N GLY A 245 1.04 17.28 -2.36
CA GLY A 245 0.89 17.09 -0.92
C GLY A 245 1.51 15.80 -0.37
N VAL A 246 2.05 14.93 -1.22
CA VAL A 246 2.57 13.61 -0.85
C VAL A 246 4.00 13.67 -0.34
N TYR A 247 4.86 14.47 -0.97
CA TYR A 247 6.26 14.61 -0.58
C TYR A 247 6.48 15.86 0.25
N ASP A 248 6.92 15.68 1.50
CA ASP A 248 7.22 16.79 2.42
C ASP A 248 8.28 17.75 1.86
N SER A 249 9.25 17.24 1.10
CA SER A 249 10.28 18.05 0.45
C SER A 249 9.67 19.02 -0.58
N ILE A 250 8.74 18.56 -1.41
CA ILE A 250 8.03 19.42 -2.38
C ILE A 250 7.22 20.47 -1.63
N ASN A 251 6.44 20.05 -0.63
CA ASN A 251 5.62 20.96 0.18
C ASN A 251 6.48 22.04 0.85
N TYR A 252 7.64 21.65 1.37
CA TYR A 252 8.60 22.57 1.99
C TYR A 252 9.15 23.58 0.97
N HIS A 253 9.73 23.12 -0.13
CA HIS A 253 10.36 24.03 -1.09
C HIS A 253 9.32 24.92 -1.78
N TYR A 254 8.19 24.36 -2.20
CA TYR A 254 7.11 25.13 -2.81
C TYR A 254 6.56 26.18 -1.84
N GLY A 255 6.31 25.81 -0.58
CA GLY A 255 5.85 26.74 0.45
C GLY A 255 6.82 27.89 0.72
N LYS A 256 8.15 27.65 0.62
CA LYS A 256 9.18 28.67 0.77
C LYS A 256 9.22 29.67 -0.38
N LEU A 257 8.71 29.33 -1.57
CA LEU A 257 8.67 30.23 -2.72
C LEU A 257 7.50 31.24 -2.63
N LEU A 258 6.39 30.88 -1.98
CA LEU A 258 5.15 31.66 -2.01
C LEU A 258 5.31 33.10 -1.47
N TYR A 259 5.98 33.25 -0.33
CA TYR A 259 6.13 34.56 0.30
C TYR A 259 7.11 35.47 -0.48
N PRO A 260 8.33 35.03 -0.84
CA PRO A 260 9.22 35.85 -1.64
C PRO A 260 8.65 36.21 -3.03
N MET A 261 7.96 35.28 -3.72
CA MET A 261 7.28 35.58 -4.99
C MET A 261 6.27 36.71 -4.83
N LYS A 262 5.42 36.63 -3.79
CA LYS A 262 4.41 37.65 -3.49
C LYS A 262 5.04 39.02 -3.21
N GLU A 263 6.08 39.07 -2.38
CA GLU A 263 6.73 40.34 -2.01
C GLU A 263 7.52 40.95 -3.19
N LEU A 264 8.12 40.12 -4.04
CA LEU A 264 8.78 40.58 -5.27
C LEU A 264 7.77 41.13 -6.27
N ASN A 265 6.59 40.52 -6.42
CA ASN A 265 5.52 41.09 -7.24
C ASN A 265 5.12 42.50 -6.73
N VAL A 266 4.93 42.67 -5.42
CA VAL A 266 4.65 44.00 -4.83
C VAL A 266 5.81 44.97 -5.09
N TYR A 267 7.06 44.52 -4.99
CA TYR A 267 8.25 45.33 -5.30
C TYR A 267 8.26 45.86 -6.73
N PHE A 268 7.96 45.03 -7.72
CA PHE A 268 7.96 45.46 -9.11
C PHE A 268 6.69 46.24 -9.51
N GLU A 269 5.52 45.91 -8.96
CA GLU A 269 4.26 46.62 -9.26
C GLU A 269 4.19 48.02 -8.62
N SER A 270 4.64 48.16 -7.37
CA SER A 270 4.51 49.40 -6.61
C SER A 270 5.61 49.55 -5.58
N LYS A 271 6.73 50.18 -5.99
CA LYS A 271 7.87 50.46 -5.11
C LYS A 271 7.50 51.22 -3.84
N GLU A 272 6.49 52.10 -3.88
CA GLU A 272 6.02 52.86 -2.71
C GLU A 272 5.29 52.00 -1.66
N LYS A 273 4.67 50.89 -2.09
CA LYS A 273 3.97 49.95 -1.21
C LYS A 273 4.86 48.78 -0.77
N SER A 274 5.96 48.57 -1.48
CA SER A 274 6.91 47.52 -1.14
C SER A 274 7.71 47.89 0.09
N LYS A 275 7.88 46.89 0.96
CA LYS A 275 8.79 46.98 2.10
C LYS A 275 10.23 46.58 1.74
N LEU A 276 10.45 46.08 0.52
CA LEU A 276 11.75 45.60 0.05
C LEU A 276 12.54 46.75 -0.56
N ASN A 277 13.82 46.86 -0.18
CA ASN A 277 14.79 47.62 -0.94
C ASN A 277 15.45 46.73 -2.02
N GLY A 278 16.40 47.28 -2.78
CA GLY A 278 17.09 46.53 -3.84
C GLY A 278 17.89 45.33 -3.34
N ASP A 279 18.55 45.44 -2.19
CA ASP A 279 19.31 44.35 -1.57
C ASP A 279 18.36 43.24 -1.08
N ASP A 280 17.23 43.61 -0.48
CA ASP A 280 16.20 42.65 -0.05
C ASP A 280 15.62 41.91 -1.26
N ALA A 281 15.30 42.63 -2.34
CA ALA A 281 14.80 42.04 -3.57
C ALA A 281 15.83 41.07 -4.19
N TYR A 282 17.11 41.47 -4.20
CA TYR A 282 18.20 40.60 -4.66
C TYR A 282 18.28 39.31 -3.84
N ILE A 283 18.27 39.42 -2.50
CA ILE A 283 18.29 38.26 -1.59
C ILE A 283 17.09 37.36 -1.84
N PHE A 284 15.90 37.94 -2.01
CA PHE A 284 14.68 37.19 -2.27
C PHE A 284 14.76 36.45 -3.61
N THR A 285 15.25 37.10 -4.67
CA THR A 285 15.44 36.45 -5.96
C THR A 285 16.49 35.33 -5.88
N SER A 286 17.62 35.52 -5.20
CA SER A 286 18.60 34.45 -4.98
C SER A 286 18.01 33.26 -4.21
N PHE A 287 17.18 33.54 -3.20
CA PHE A 287 16.48 32.52 -2.43
C PHE A 287 15.47 31.73 -3.28
N LEU A 288 14.74 32.41 -4.18
CA LEU A 288 13.86 31.74 -5.15
C LEU A 288 14.64 30.78 -6.06
N VAL A 289 15.80 31.20 -6.58
CA VAL A 289 16.66 30.37 -7.43
C VAL A 289 17.05 29.07 -6.72
N GLU A 290 17.47 29.15 -5.47
CA GLU A 290 17.89 27.98 -4.69
C GLU A 290 16.75 26.97 -4.50
N HIS A 291 15.58 27.45 -4.09
CA HIS A 291 14.42 26.60 -3.86
C HIS A 291 13.84 26.03 -5.16
N LEU A 292 13.85 26.80 -6.25
CA LEU A 292 13.41 26.31 -7.56
C LEU A 292 14.37 25.26 -8.13
N ASN A 293 15.68 25.44 -7.96
CA ASN A 293 16.66 24.40 -8.33
C ASN A 293 16.47 23.11 -7.51
N SER A 294 16.11 23.24 -6.23
CA SER A 294 15.77 22.09 -5.39
C SER A 294 14.53 21.35 -5.89
N LEU A 295 13.46 22.08 -6.25
CA LEU A 295 12.27 21.49 -6.87
C LEU A 295 12.58 20.82 -8.21
N LYS A 296 13.39 21.45 -9.05
CA LYS A 296 13.82 20.88 -10.33
C LYS A 296 14.59 19.57 -10.13
N LYS A 297 15.46 19.50 -9.12
CA LYS A 297 16.18 18.26 -8.78
C LYS A 297 15.22 17.16 -8.33
N ILE A 298 14.27 17.47 -7.44
CA ILE A 298 13.24 16.51 -7.01
C ILE A 298 12.42 16.04 -8.21
N ALA A 299 12.05 16.95 -9.12
CA ALA A 299 11.34 16.60 -10.36
C ALA A 299 12.12 15.59 -11.21
N MET A 300 13.44 15.77 -11.35
CA MET A 300 14.31 14.83 -12.06
C MET A 300 14.36 13.45 -11.37
N GLU A 301 14.46 13.41 -10.04
CA GLU A 301 14.46 12.15 -9.27
C GLU A 301 13.15 11.37 -9.48
N ILE A 302 12.00 12.05 -9.54
CA ILE A 302 10.71 11.42 -9.85
C ILE A 302 10.66 10.93 -11.30
N ASP A 303 11.14 11.74 -12.26
CA ASP A 303 11.19 11.34 -13.67
C ASP A 303 12.07 10.10 -13.87
N GLU A 304 13.20 10.00 -13.16
CA GLU A 304 14.08 8.82 -13.15
C GLU A 304 13.38 7.59 -12.58
N GLU A 305 12.62 7.74 -11.48
CA GLU A 305 11.81 6.66 -10.93
C GLU A 305 10.79 6.14 -11.94
N TYR A 306 10.12 7.05 -12.68
CA TYR A 306 9.11 6.71 -13.69
C TYR A 306 9.74 6.09 -14.95
N ALA A 307 10.98 6.45 -15.28
CA ALA A 307 11.74 5.87 -16.39
C ALA A 307 12.33 4.50 -16.06
N SER A 308 12.55 4.19 -14.77
CA SER A 308 13.08 2.90 -14.32
C SER A 308 12.05 1.77 -14.51
N ARG A 309 12.51 0.59 -14.97
CA ARG A 309 11.70 -0.63 -14.88
C ARG A 309 11.78 -1.14 -13.45
N ALA A 310 10.62 -1.41 -12.85
CA ALA A 310 10.51 -2.07 -11.54
C ALA A 310 11.14 -3.47 -11.58
#